data_AF-A0A8T2YV71-F1
#
_entry.id   AF-A0A8T2YV71-F1
#
_cell.length_a   1.000
_cell.length_b   1.000
_cell.length_c   1.000
_cell.angle_alpha   90.00
_cell.angle_beta   90.00
_cell.angle_gamma   90.00
#
_symmetry.space_group_name_H-M   'P 1'
#
loop_
_entity.id
_entity.type
_entity.pdbx_description
1 polymer ?
#
loop_
_entity_poly.entity_id
_entity_poly.type
_entity_poly.pdbx_seq_one_letter_code
_entity_poly.pdbx_strand_id
1 'polypeptide(L)' 'FTCANTSCGANQSRLAASVNNISFQTPTRMDILRAYYNQINGVYGDHFPDKPPLFFNFTADSIPLIYETPSK' A
#
# COMPACT_ATOMS: atom_id res chain seq x y z
N PHE A 1 0.56 -8.67 -10.28
CA PHE A 1 -0.80 -8.26 -10.65
C PHE A 1 -0.76 -7.70 -12.06
N THR A 2 -1.10 -8.51 -13.06
CA THR A 2 -1.20 -8.05 -14.44
C THR A 2 -2.44 -7.18 -14.58
N CYS A 3 -2.33 -6.14 -15.40
CA CYS A 3 -3.39 -5.17 -15.61
C CYS A 3 -3.81 -5.20 -17.09
N ALA A 4 -5.09 -4.96 -17.38
CA ALA A 4 -5.64 -5.02 -18.73
C ALA A 4 -5.60 -3.64 -19.41
N ASN A 5 -5.15 -3.62 -20.67
CA ASN A 5 -5.25 -2.46 -21.55
C ASN A 5 -4.58 -1.19 -20.98
N THR A 6 -5.25 -0.04 -21.00
CA THR A 6 -4.72 1.28 -20.61
C THR A 6 -4.69 1.53 -19.10
N SER A 7 -5.08 0.57 -18.26
CA SER A 7 -5.14 0.77 -16.81
C SER A 7 -3.78 0.62 -16.10
N CYS A 8 -2.70 0.48 -16.87
CA CYS A 8 -1.38 0.09 -16.38
C CYS A 8 -0.39 1.26 -16.46
N GLY A 9 0.46 1.37 -15.45
CA GLY A 9 1.60 2.28 -15.44
C GLY A 9 2.81 1.68 -16.16
N ALA A 10 3.99 2.22 -15.84
CA ALA A 10 5.25 1.67 -16.34
C ALA A 10 5.36 0.15 -16.08
N ASN A 11 5.98 -0.57 -17.01
CA ASN A 11 6.22 -2.02 -16.93
C ASN A 11 4.95 -2.90 -16.80
N GLN A 12 3.81 -2.47 -17.35
CA GLN A 12 2.53 -3.21 -17.29
C GLN A 12 2.03 -3.48 -15.86
N SER A 13 2.54 -2.70 -14.90
CA SER A 13 2.15 -2.78 -13.50
C SER A 13 0.88 -1.95 -13.25
N ARG A 14 0.08 -2.35 -12.26
CA ARG A 14 -1.08 -1.56 -11.83
C ARG A 14 -0.60 -0.41 -10.95
N LEU A 15 -1.03 0.81 -11.25
CA LEU A 15 -0.75 1.97 -10.41
C LEU A 15 -1.39 1.81 -9.03
N ALA A 16 -0.63 2.17 -7.99
CA ALA A 16 -1.06 2.18 -6.60
C ALA A 16 -0.29 3.27 -5.84
N ALA A 17 -0.75 3.58 -4.63
CA ALA A 17 -0.07 4.47 -3.70
C ALA A 17 0.04 3.81 -2.33
N SER A 18 1.07 4.16 -1.58
CA SER A 18 1.34 3.61 -0.25
C SER A 18 1.84 4.68 0.72
N VAL A 19 1.74 4.39 2.01
CA VAL A 19 2.41 5.13 3.08
C VAL A 19 3.24 4.11 3.86
N ASN A 20 4.52 4.40 4.10
CA ASN A 20 5.48 3.46 4.71
C ASN A 20 5.50 2.07 4.04
N ASN A 21 5.38 2.03 2.71
CA ASN A 21 5.35 0.81 1.89
C ASN A 21 4.15 -0.13 2.18
N ILE A 22 3.04 0.42 2.68
CA ILE A 22 1.77 -0.29 2.84
C ILE A 22 0.69 0.40 1.99
N SER A 23 0.12 -0.32 1.04
CA SER A 23 -1.00 0.15 0.23
C SER A 23 -2.32 -0.11 0.95
N PHE A 24 -3.07 0.94 1.28
CA PHE A 24 -4.34 0.81 2.00
C PHE A 24 -5.42 0.19 1.10
N GLN A 25 -6.04 -0.88 1.57
CA GLN A 25 -7.22 -1.48 0.95
C GLN A 25 -8.44 -1.23 1.82
N THR A 26 -9.43 -0.54 1.28
CA THR A 26 -10.70 -0.29 1.98
C THR A 26 -11.37 -1.60 2.37
N PRO A 27 -11.71 -1.80 3.66
CA PRO A 27 -12.44 -2.99 4.09
C PRO A 27 -13.79 -3.11 3.38
N THR A 28 -14.17 -4.33 2.99
CA THR A 28 -15.42 -4.58 2.24
C THR A 28 -16.61 -4.91 3.13
N ARG A 29 -16.38 -5.37 4.37
CA ARG A 29 -17.43 -5.86 5.27
C ARG A 29 -18.08 -4.74 6.09
N MET A 30 -17.30 -3.76 6.55
CA MET A 30 -17.76 -2.63 7.38
C MET A 30 -16.67 -1.55 7.44
N ASP A 31 -17.02 -0.34 7.88
CA ASP A 31 -16.07 0.74 8.13
C ASP A 31 -15.23 0.50 9.39
N ILE A 32 -14.03 1.10 9.43
CA ILE A 32 -13.07 0.95 10.52
C ILE A 32 -13.65 1.46 11.84
N LEU A 33 -14.39 2.57 11.83
CA LEU A 33 -14.93 3.18 13.03
C LEU A 33 -15.91 2.23 13.73
N ARG A 34 -16.84 1.64 12.96
CA ARG A 34 -17.78 0.64 13.47
C ARG A 34 -17.09 -0.62 13.97
N ALA A 35 -16.04 -1.08 13.29
CA ALA A 35 -15.27 -2.24 13.74
C ALA A 35 -14.55 -1.96 15.07
N TYR A 36 -13.99 -0.77 15.22
CA TYR A 36 -13.35 -0.30 16.45
C TYR A 36 -14.33 -0.25 17.63
N TYR A 37 -15.46 0.44 17.49
CA TYR A 37 -16.44 0.59 18.57
C TYR A 37 -17.03 -0.74 19.05
N ASN A 38 -17.22 -1.70 18.13
CA ASN A 38 -17.80 -2.99 18.44
C ASN A 38 -16.75 -4.09 18.71
N GLN A 39 -15.46 -3.74 18.78
CA GLN A 39 -14.35 -4.67 19.03
C GLN A 39 -14.34 -5.87 18.06
N ILE A 40 -14.60 -5.61 16.77
CA ILE A 40 -14.66 -6.65 15.74
C ILE A 40 -13.26 -6.90 15.19
N ASN A 41 -12.76 -8.13 15.41
CA ASN A 41 -11.45 -8.55 14.93
C ASN A 41 -11.43 -8.83 13.43
N GLY A 42 -10.25 -8.65 12.80
CA GLY A 42 -10.00 -9.02 11.40
C GLY A 42 -10.46 -8.00 10.35
N VAL A 43 -10.83 -6.78 10.75
CA VAL A 43 -11.23 -5.69 9.82
C VAL A 43 -10.06 -4.76 9.50
N TYR A 44 -9.22 -4.45 10.47
CA TYR A 44 -8.03 -3.60 10.35
C TYR A 44 -6.90 -4.17 11.22
N GLY A 45 -5.67 -3.79 10.90
CA GLY A 45 -4.51 -3.99 11.77
C GLY A 45 -4.18 -2.70 12.51
N ASP A 46 -3.60 -2.84 13.70
CA ASP A 46 -3.21 -1.77 14.63
C ASP A 46 -1.69 -1.57 14.70
N HIS A 47 -0.91 -2.32 13.91
CA HIS A 47 0.55 -2.28 13.87
C HIS A 47 1.07 -1.51 12.64
N PHE A 48 0.46 -0.37 12.30
CA PHE A 48 0.98 0.48 11.22
C PHE A 48 2.31 1.14 11.67
N PRO A 49 3.39 1.05 10.87
CA PRO A 49 4.70 1.50 11.31
C PRO A 49 4.80 3.04 11.31
N ASP A 50 5.48 3.59 12.31
CA ASP A 50 5.74 5.04 12.40
C ASP A 50 6.73 5.54 11.34
N LYS A 51 7.55 4.65 10.79
CA LYS A 51 8.63 4.97 9.83
C LYS A 51 8.65 3.97 8.66
N PRO A 52 9.21 4.36 7.51
CA PRO A 52 9.42 3.43 6.40
C PRO A 52 10.27 2.22 6.85
N PRO A 53 9.93 0.99 6.44
CA PRO A 53 10.71 -0.20 6.77
C PRO A 53 12.08 -0.23 6.08
N LEU A 54 12.26 0.59 5.04
CA LEU A 54 13.50 0.75 4.30
C LEU A 54 13.81 2.24 4.12
N PHE A 55 15.01 2.65 4.53
CA PHE A 55 15.52 4.01 4.28
C PHE A 55 16.37 4.03 3.01
N PHE A 56 16.09 5.00 2.15
CA PHE A 56 16.84 5.30 0.94
C PHE A 56 16.77 6.81 0.67
N ASN A 57 17.40 7.30 -0.39
CA ASN A 57 17.22 8.69 -0.80
C ASN A 57 15.81 8.89 -1.40
N PHE A 58 14.86 9.30 -0.56
CA PHE A 58 13.44 9.42 -0.91
C PHE A 58 13.14 10.45 -2.01
N THR A 59 14.07 11.36 -2.29
CA THR A 59 13.89 12.46 -3.24
C THR A 59 14.97 12.48 -4.31
N ALA A 60 15.60 11.33 -4.61
CA ALA A 60 16.53 11.23 -5.72
C ALA A 60 15.83 11.45 -7.07
N ASP A 61 16.49 12.08 -8.03
CA ASP A 61 15.96 12.27 -9.39
C ASP A 61 15.70 10.93 -10.11
N SER A 62 16.48 9.91 -9.77
CA SER A 62 16.33 8.54 -10.26
C SER A 62 16.24 7.55 -9.11
N ILE A 63 15.06 6.95 -8.96
CA ILE A 63 14.78 5.93 -7.94
C ILE A 63 14.90 4.55 -8.60
N PRO A 64 15.67 3.60 -8.02
CA PRO A 64 15.69 2.23 -8.50
C PRO A 64 14.30 1.60 -8.54
N LEU A 65 13.95 0.92 -9.63
CA LEU A 65 12.64 0.27 -9.83
C LEU A 65 12.24 -0.66 -8.67
N ILE A 66 13.22 -1.28 -8.01
CA ILE A 66 13.00 -2.15 -6.84
C ILE A 66 12.34 -1.44 -5.65
N TYR A 67 12.46 -0.11 -5.54
CA TYR A 67 11.80 0.69 -4.51
C TYR A 67 10.43 1.21 -4.95
N GLU A 68 10.12 1.13 -6.24
CA GLU A 68 8.82 1.53 -6.81
C GLU A 68 7.81 0.36 -6.80
N THR A 69 8.31 -0.87 -6.79
CA THR A 69 7.49 -2.08 -6.75
C THR A 69 7.44 -2.68 -5.35
N PRO A 70 6.26 -3.02 -4.80
CA PRO A 70 6.17 -3.75 -3.55
C PRO A 70 6.93 -5.09 -3.63
N SER A 71 7.56 -5.49 -2.53
CA SER A 71 8.11 -6.85 -2.40
C SER A 71 6.99 -7.88 -2.57
N LYS A 72 7.30 -8.98 -3.26
CA LYS A 72 6.35 -10.08 -3.49
C LYS A 72 6.04 -10.85 -2.22
#